data_AF-A0A381EHZ3-F1
#
_entry.id   AF-A0A381EHZ3-F1
#
_cell.length_a   1.000
_cell.length_b   1.000
_cell.length_c   1.000
_cell.angle_alpha   90.00
_cell.angle_beta   90.00
_cell.angle_gamma   90.00
#
_symmetry.space_group_name_H-M   'P 1'
#
loop_
_entity.id
_entity.type
_entity.pdbx_description
1 polymer ?
#
loop_
_entity_poly.entity_id
_entity_poly.type
_entity_poly.pdbx_seq_one_letter_code
_entity_poly.pdbx_strand_id
1 'polypeptide(L)'
;MNNEEHYDLDLERMILSSCLLGGGEVYANIAGDIEIKDFSLKVHQDIFKAIVSCVNAGEPIGLSFLKINIQTFFRFLRQYLASYTDVEI
;
A
#
# COMPACT_ATOMS: atom_id res chain seq x y z
N MET A 1 -16.41 -11.28 -24.65
CA MET A 1 -16.51 -10.87 -23.24
C MET A 1 -15.15 -10.38 -22.84
N ASN A 2 -14.96 -9.05 -22.82
CA ASN A 2 -13.78 -8.47 -22.18
C ASN A 2 -14.09 -8.47 -20.69
N ASN A 3 -13.50 -9.40 -19.95
CA ASN A 3 -13.44 -9.28 -18.50
C ASN A 3 -12.42 -8.18 -18.22
N GLU A 4 -12.84 -6.93 -18.33
CA GLU A 4 -12.06 -5.82 -17.80
C GLU A 4 -12.15 -5.97 -16.27
N GLU A 5 -11.19 -6.70 -15.70
CA GLU A 5 -10.88 -6.58 -14.28
C GLU A 5 -10.60 -5.09 -14.03
N HIS A 6 -11.56 -4.39 -13.45
CA HIS A 6 -11.41 -2.99 -13.11
C HIS A 6 -10.38 -2.88 -11.98
N TYR A 7 -9.12 -2.70 -12.35
CA TYR A 7 -8.02 -2.45 -11.43
C TYR A 7 -8.17 -1.06 -10.83
N ASP A 8 -8.71 -0.98 -9.61
CA ASP A 8 -8.82 0.26 -8.86
C ASP A 8 -7.49 0.56 -8.15
N LEU A 9 -6.60 1.22 -8.89
CA LEU A 9 -5.30 1.61 -8.37
C LEU A 9 -5.39 2.65 -7.24
N ASP A 10 -6.50 3.40 -7.14
CA ASP A 10 -6.70 4.36 -6.07
C ASP A 10 -7.07 3.64 -4.76
N LEU A 11 -7.92 2.62 -4.84
CA LEU A 11 -8.22 1.73 -3.72
C LEU A 11 -6.95 1.02 -3.21
N GLU A 12 -6.14 0.45 -4.11
CA GLU A 12 -4.87 -0.17 -3.74
C GLU A 12 -3.93 0.82 -3.03
N ARG A 13 -3.81 2.04 -3.57
CA ARG A 13 -3.01 3.11 -2.95
C ARG A 13 -3.55 3.49 -1.57
N MET A 14 -4.86 3.60 -1.43
CA MET A 14 -5.51 3.93 -0.16
C MET A 14 -5.19 2.88 0.91
N ILE A 15 -5.40 1.59 0.60
CA ILE A 15 -5.13 0.48 1.53
C ILE A 15 -3.68 0.51 2.01
N LEU A 16 -2.72 0.61 1.07
CA LEU A 16 -1.30 0.62 1.40
C LEU A 16 -0.92 1.87 2.21
N SER A 17 -1.38 3.06 1.83
CA SER A 17 -1.14 4.29 2.59
C SER A 17 -1.70 4.20 4.01
N SER A 18 -2.91 3.67 4.18
CA SER A 18 -3.51 3.48 5.51
C SER A 18 -2.67 2.55 6.39
N CYS A 19 -2.15 1.45 5.85
CA CYS A 19 -1.27 0.55 6.60
C CYS A 19 0.09 1.18 6.93
N LEU A 20 0.65 1.97 6.00
CA LEU A 20 1.94 2.62 6.20
C LEU A 20 1.87 3.77 7.21
N LEU A 21 0.78 4.52 7.23
CA LEU A 21 0.58 5.66 8.13
C LEU A 21 -0.03 5.26 9.47
N GLY A 22 -0.97 4.31 9.45
CA GLY A 22 -1.68 3.81 10.63
C GLY A 22 -1.11 2.51 11.19
N GLY A 23 0.04 2.05 10.70
CA GLY A 23 0.81 0.98 11.33
C GLY A 23 0.09 -0.38 11.44
N GLY A 24 0.55 -1.17 12.41
CA GLY A 24 0.15 -2.57 12.58
C GLY A 24 -1.30 -2.71 13.00
N GLU A 25 -1.86 -1.73 13.72
CA GLU A 25 -3.26 -1.71 14.12
C GLU A 25 -4.21 -1.60 12.93
N VAL A 26 -3.87 -0.79 11.92
CA VAL A 26 -4.68 -0.69 10.70
C VAL A 26 -4.58 -1.97 9.89
N TYR A 27 -3.37 -2.54 9.75
CA TYR A 27 -3.20 -3.82 9.09
C TYR A 27 -4.02 -4.92 9.77
N ALA A 28 -4.05 -4.98 11.10
CA ALA A 28 -4.79 -6.00 11.84
C ALA A 28 -6.30 -5.99 11.54
N ASN A 29 -6.87 -4.84 11.20
CA ASN A 29 -8.30 -4.72 10.85
C ASN A 29 -8.65 -5.26 9.45
N ILE A 30 -7.67 -5.36 8.56
CA ILE A 30 -7.85 -5.88 7.19
C ILE A 30 -7.17 -7.23 6.99
N ALA A 31 -6.45 -7.72 8.01
CA ALA A 31 -5.72 -8.97 7.97
C ALA A 31 -6.70 -10.13 7.85
N GLY A 32 -6.63 -10.86 6.73
CA GLY A 32 -7.53 -11.98 6.41
C GLY A 32 -8.58 -11.64 5.36
N ASP A 33 -8.87 -10.36 5.15
CA ASP A 33 -9.79 -9.90 4.10
C ASP A 33 -9.04 -9.54 2.81
N ILE A 34 -7.76 -9.14 2.92
CA ILE A 34 -6.92 -8.72 1.81
C ILE A 34 -5.64 -9.56 1.76
N GLU A 35 -5.38 -10.16 0.60
CA GLU A 35 -4.19 -10.93 0.29
C GLU A 35 -3.24 -10.18 -0.67
N ILE A 36 -1.97 -10.57 -0.69
CA ILE A 36 -0.95 -9.98 -1.57
C ILE A 36 -1.39 -10.03 -3.05
N LYS A 37 -2.08 -11.10 -3.47
CA LYS A 37 -2.49 -11.32 -4.86
C LYS A 37 -3.63 -10.38 -5.31
N ASP A 38 -4.28 -9.71 -4.37
CA ASP A 38 -5.42 -8.81 -4.66
C ASP A 38 -4.94 -7.44 -5.17
N PHE A 39 -3.64 -7.16 -5.08
CA PHE A 39 -3.02 -5.98 -5.68
C PHE A 39 -2.59 -6.24 -7.13
N SER A 40 -3.01 -5.38 -8.04
CA SER A 40 -2.78 -5.51 -9.48
C SER A 40 -1.33 -5.23 -9.86
N LEU A 41 -0.70 -4.24 -9.19
CA LEU A 41 0.67 -3.87 -9.49
C LEU A 41 1.66 -4.64 -8.64
N LYS A 42 2.69 -5.19 -9.29
CA LYS A 42 3.78 -5.91 -8.61
C LYS A 42 4.41 -5.08 -7.48
N VAL A 43 4.56 -3.77 -7.69
CA VAL A 43 5.08 -2.86 -6.66
C VAL A 43 4.15 -2.78 -5.45
N HIS A 44 2.83 -2.79 -5.63
CA HIS A 44 1.87 -2.78 -4.52
C HIS A 44 1.89 -4.10 -3.75
N GLN A 45 1.97 -5.22 -4.46
CA GLN A 45 2.17 -6.54 -3.86
C GLN A 45 3.43 -6.58 -3.00
N ASP A 46 4.53 -6.04 -3.50
CA ASP A 46 5.81 -6.04 -2.78
C ASP A 46 5.77 -5.17 -1.52
N ILE A 47 5.07 -4.02 -1.57
CA ILE A 47 4.82 -3.17 -0.39
C ILE A 47 3.98 -3.92 0.63
N PHE A 48 2.86 -4.53 0.23
CA PHE A 48 2.00 -5.27 1.14
C PHE A 48 2.72 -6.46 1.76
N LYS A 49 3.51 -7.20 0.97
CA LYS A 49 4.35 -8.29 1.48
C LYS A 49 5.35 -7.82 2.53
N ALA A 50 5.96 -6.65 2.32
CA ALA A 50 6.88 -6.07 3.29
C ALA A 50 6.16 -5.66 4.59
N ILE A 51 4.94 -5.10 4.49
CA ILE A 51 4.07 -4.82 5.66
C ILE A 51 3.80 -6.10 6.45
N VAL A 52 3.31 -7.16 5.78
CA VAL A 52 3.03 -8.46 6.39
C VAL A 52 4.28 -9.02 7.09
N SER A 53 5.45 -8.88 6.47
CA SER A 53 6.71 -9.36 7.03
C SER A 53 7.10 -8.61 8.31
N CYS A 54 6.90 -7.29 8.37
CA CYS A 54 7.16 -6.50 9.58
C CYS A 54 6.24 -6.97 10.72
N VAL A 55 4.94 -7.08 10.46
CA VAL A 55 3.95 -7.50 11.46
C VAL A 55 4.25 -8.91 11.98
N ASN A 56 4.56 -9.85 11.09
CA ASN A 56 4.91 -11.22 11.48
C ASN A 56 6.21 -11.32 12.28
N ALA A 57 7.14 -10.39 12.06
CA ALA A 57 8.38 -10.28 12.83
C ALA A 57 8.19 -9.57 14.19
N GLY A 58 7.00 -9.01 14.46
CA GLY A 58 6.77 -8.14 15.61
C GLY A 58 7.49 -6.79 15.50
N GLU A 59 7.89 -6.41 14.28
CA GLU A 59 8.57 -5.15 13.98
C GLU A 59 7.54 -4.07 13.59
N PRO A 60 7.80 -2.80 13.93
CA PRO A 60 6.94 -1.71 13.49
C PRO A 60 6.97 -1.59 11.96
N ILE A 61 5.80 -1.33 11.36
CA ILE A 61 5.71 -0.99 9.94
C ILE A 61 6.35 0.40 9.76
N GLY A 62 7.62 0.40 9.36
CA GLY A 62 8.41 1.61 9.17
C GLY A 62 9.14 1.59 7.84
N LEU A 63 9.35 2.76 7.25
CA LEU A 63 10.02 2.93 5.95
C LEU A 63 11.42 2.32 5.93
N SER A 64 12.11 2.35 7.06
CA SER A 64 13.41 1.71 7.28
C SER A 64 13.37 0.19 7.17
N PHE A 65 12.26 -0.45 7.55
CA PHE A 65 12.09 -1.91 7.58
C PHE A 65 11.57 -2.47 6.26
N LEU A 66 10.79 -1.67 5.53
CA LEU A 66 10.18 -2.13 4.28
C LEU A 66 11.20 -2.39 3.16
N LYS A 67 12.47 -1.96 3.31
CA LYS A 67 13.54 -2.03 2.27
C LYS A 67 13.05 -1.59 0.88
N ILE A 68 12.00 -0.77 0.83
CA ILE A 68 11.47 -0.20 -0.40
C ILE A 68 12.47 0.87 -0.83
N ASN A 69 12.82 0.88 -2.11
CA ASN A 69 13.63 1.98 -2.65
C ASN A 69 12.92 3.29 -2.30
N ILE A 70 13.61 4.21 -1.64
CA ILE A 70 13.05 5.48 -1.20
C ILE A 70 12.40 6.26 -2.35
N GLN A 71 12.88 6.11 -3.58
CA GLN A 71 12.26 6.68 -4.78
C GLN A 71 10.88 6.06 -5.07
N THR A 72 10.73 4.74 -4.90
CA THR A 72 9.46 4.03 -5.05
C THR A 72 8.45 4.51 -4.01
N PHE A 73 8.89 4.66 -2.76
CA PHE A 73 8.05 5.19 -1.69
C PHE A 73 7.66 6.66 -1.93
N PHE A 74 8.61 7.52 -2.30
CA PHE A 74 8.30 8.92 -2.64
C PHE A 74 7.38 9.04 -3.86
N ARG A 75 7.55 8.18 -4.88
CA ARG A 75 6.65 8.16 -6.04
C ARG A 75 5.25 7.75 -5.65
N PHE A 76 5.13 6.76 -4.76
CA PHE A 76 3.86 6.29 -4.23
C PHE A 76 3.18 7.39 -3.38
N LEU A 77 3.88 8.00 -2.43
CA LEU A 77 3.37 9.14 -1.65
C LEU A 77 2.96 10.31 -2.53
N ARG A 78 3.76 10.65 -3.55
CA ARG A 78 3.44 11.75 -4.47
C ARG A 78 2.17 11.47 -5.26
N GLN A 79 1.96 10.24 -5.73
CA GLN A 79 0.72 9.85 -6.42
C GLN A 79 -0.49 9.87 -5.47
N TYR A 80 -0.33 9.35 -4.26
CA TYR A 80 -1.39 9.41 -3.24
C TYR A 80 -1.72 10.85 -2.87
N LEU A 81 -0.73 11.72 -2.63
CA LEU A 81 -1.00 13.13 -2.32
C LEU A 81 -1.65 13.87 -3.50
N ALA A 82 -1.24 13.55 -4.74
CA ALA A 82 -1.83 14.13 -5.94
C ALA A 82 -3.33 13.81 -6.08
N SER A 83 -3.78 12.62 -5.64
CA SER A 83 -5.21 12.28 -5.64
C SER A 83 -6.03 13.02 -4.57
N TYR A 84 -5.39 13.73 -3.64
CA TYR A 84 -6.05 14.62 -2.68
C TYR A 84 -5.81 16.11 -2.98
N THR A 85 -4.98 16.44 -3.95
CA THR A 85 -4.69 17.82 -4.37
C THR A 85 -5.19 18.08 -5.79
N ASP A 86 -6.49 17.92 -6.02
CA ASP A 86 -7.23 18.77 -6.97
C ASP A 86 -7.65 20.06 -6.26
N VAL A 87 -6.68 20.76 -5.64
CA VAL A 87 -6.87 22.15 -5.23
C VAL A 87 -6.30 22.98 -6.38
N GLU A 88 -7.21 23.45 -7.24
CA GLU A 88 -6.93 24.49 -8.24
C GLU A 88 -6.15 25.63 -7.57
N ILE A 89 -4.99 25.98 -8.15
CA ILE A 89 -4.35 27.29 -7.95
C ILE A 89 -4.85 28.21 -9.06
#